data_AF-A0A7W1IGV8-F1
#
_entry.id   AF-A0A7W1IGV8-F1
#
_cell.length_a   1.000
_cell.length_b   1.000
_cell.length_c   1.000
_cell.angle_alpha   90.00
_cell.angle_beta   90.00
_cell.angle_gamma   90.00
#
_symmetry.space_group_name_H-M   'P 1'
#
loop_
_entity.id
_entity.type
_entity.pdbx_description
1 polymer ?
#
loop_
_entity_poly.entity_id
_entity_poly.type
_entity_poly.pdbx_seq_one_letter_code
_entity_poly.pdbx_strand_id
1 'polypeptide(L)'
;MPMPQRYRDELMKNRADEHRAALSDTSRDLLKTCAHMVFWVLAGWVFIGFAVHTTQAALGRVLYLTGFLVWVPGVLFSILAAYRRGEKRGDW
;
A
#
# COMPACT_ATOMS: atom_id res chain seq x y z
N MET A 1 9.94 -43.41 13.29
CA MET A 1 11.31 -43.07 13.73
C MET A 1 11.29 -41.65 14.29
N PRO A 2 11.71 -41.41 15.54
CA PRO A 2 11.79 -40.04 16.08
C PRO A 2 12.89 -39.27 15.33
N MET A 3 12.56 -38.06 14.87
CA MET A 3 13.49 -37.18 14.16
C MET A 3 14.68 -36.79 15.06
N PRO A 4 15.93 -36.82 14.55
CA PRO A 4 17.11 -36.40 15.31
C PRO A 4 16.96 -34.96 15.81
N GLN A 5 17.29 -34.74 17.08
CA GLN A 5 17.09 -33.46 17.78
C GLN A 5 17.80 -32.28 17.08
N ARG A 6 19.00 -32.52 16.56
CA ARG A 6 19.77 -31.57 15.72
C ARG A 6 19.00 -31.10 14.49
N TYR A 7 18.27 -32.00 13.83
CA TYR A 7 17.52 -31.69 12.62
C TYR A 7 16.25 -30.87 12.94
N ARG A 8 15.66 -31.06 14.13
CA ARG A 8 14.59 -30.18 14.64
C ARG A 8 15.11 -28.78 14.92
N ASP A 9 16.27 -28.65 15.55
CA ASP A 9 16.84 -27.34 15.90
C ASP A 9 17.22 -26.55 14.65
N GLU A 10 17.79 -27.20 13.64
CA GLU A 10 18.07 -26.59 12.33
C GLU A 10 16.79 -26.15 11.60
N LEU A 11 15.73 -26.97 11.62
CA LEU A 11 14.43 -26.60 11.04
C LEU A 11 13.76 -25.45 11.78
N MET A 12 13.85 -25.40 13.12
CA MET A 12 13.29 -24.29 13.90
C MET A 12 14.06 -22.99 13.67
N LYS A 13 15.38 -23.06 13.54
CA LYS A 13 16.22 -21.90 13.24
C LYS A 13 15.97 -21.36 11.83
N ASN A 14 15.90 -22.24 10.82
CA ASN A 14 15.58 -21.84 9.45
C ASN A 14 14.18 -21.20 9.36
N ARG A 15 13.17 -21.78 10.02
CA ARG A 15 11.82 -21.17 10.07
C ARG A 15 11.81 -19.79 10.74
N ALA A 16 12.59 -19.60 11.81
CA ALA A 16 12.66 -18.31 12.48
C ALA A 16 13.31 -17.22 11.60
N ASP A 17 14.34 -17.58 10.84
CA ASP A 17 15.01 -16.68 9.90
C ASP A 17 14.12 -16.38 8.68
N GLU A 18 13.41 -17.38 8.15
CA GLU A 18 12.41 -17.22 7.09
C GLU A 18 11.23 -16.32 7.53
N HIS A 19 10.73 -16.50 8.76
CA HIS A 19 9.67 -15.63 9.31
C HIS A 19 10.14 -14.17 9.48
N ARG A 20 11.38 -13.94 9.90
CA ARG A 20 11.92 -12.57 10.01
C ARG A 20 12.10 -11.92 8.65
N ALA A 21 12.56 -12.66 7.65
CA ALA A 21 12.66 -12.18 6.28
C ALA A 21 11.27 -11.81 5.72
N ALA A 22 10.29 -12.69 5.90
CA ALA A 22 8.90 -12.47 5.48
C ALA A 22 8.29 -11.21 6.11
N LEU A 23 8.44 -11.02 7.43
CA LEU A 23 7.95 -9.82 8.12
C LEU A 23 8.56 -8.53 7.58
N SER A 24 9.86 -8.54 7.26
CA SER A 24 10.54 -7.38 6.71
C SER A 24 10.02 -7.01 5.31
N ASP A 25 9.74 -8.02 4.47
CA ASP A 25 9.20 -7.83 3.13
C ASP A 25 7.73 -7.40 3.14
N THR A 26 6.94 -7.88 4.10
CA THR A 26 5.57 -7.40 4.34
C THR A 26 5.57 -5.95 4.81
N SER A 27 6.44 -5.57 5.75
CA SER A 27 6.51 -4.20 6.26
C SER A 27 6.90 -3.17 5.20
N ARG A 28 7.87 -3.50 4.33
CA ARG A 28 8.27 -2.64 3.21
C ARG A 28 7.16 -2.48 2.19
N ASP A 29 6.41 -3.55 1.90
CA ASP A 29 5.31 -3.48 0.95
C ASP A 29 4.11 -2.67 1.49
N LEU A 30 3.83 -2.80 2.79
CA LEU A 30 2.87 -1.95 3.48
C LEU A 30 3.30 -0.48 3.44
N LEU A 31 4.56 -0.17 3.75
CA LEU A 31 5.08 1.19 3.69
C LEU A 31 4.97 1.77 2.28
N LYS A 32 5.31 0.99 1.25
CA LYS A 32 5.16 1.40 -0.16
C LYS A 32 3.70 1.65 -0.53
N THR A 33 2.77 0.84 -0.02
CA THR A 33 1.34 1.03 -0.22
C THR A 33 0.85 2.31 0.45
N CYS A 34 1.23 2.54 1.71
CA CYS A 34 0.91 3.76 2.44
C CYS A 34 1.47 4.99 1.71
N ALA A 35 2.71 4.94 1.22
CA ALA A 35 3.31 6.03 0.45
C ALA A 35 2.54 6.33 -0.84
N HIS A 36 2.10 5.28 -1.57
CA HIS A 36 1.24 5.46 -2.75
C HIS A 36 -0.10 6.09 -2.42
N MET A 37 -0.76 5.65 -1.33
CA MET A 37 -2.01 6.25 -0.89
C MET A 37 -1.84 7.73 -0.55
N VAL A 38 -0.81 8.07 0.23
CA VAL A 38 -0.48 9.45 0.58
C VAL A 38 -0.23 10.27 -0.69
N PHE A 39 0.51 9.73 -1.65
CA PHE A 39 0.73 10.39 -2.94
C PHE A 39 -0.58 10.73 -3.66
N TRP A 40 -1.51 9.78 -3.78
CA TRP A 40 -2.79 10.02 -4.44
C TRP A 40 -3.67 11.02 -3.70
N VAL A 41 -3.68 10.96 -2.35
CA VAL A 41 -4.39 11.94 -1.51
C VAL A 41 -3.83 13.34 -1.74
N LEU A 42 -2.51 13.52 -1.67
CA LEU A 42 -1.86 14.80 -1.90
C LEU A 42 -2.11 15.32 -3.31
N ALA A 43 -2.04 14.45 -4.32
CA ALA A 43 -2.34 14.81 -5.70
C ALA A 43 -3.78 15.34 -5.86
N GLY A 44 -4.78 14.67 -5.29
CA GLY A 44 -6.16 15.16 -5.31
C GLY A 44 -6.34 16.46 -4.52
N TRP A 45 -5.67 16.58 -3.37
CA TRP A 45 -5.70 17.80 -2.55
C TRP A 45 -5.11 19.01 -3.26
N VAL A 46 -4.09 18.83 -4.10
CA VAL A 46 -3.56 19.93 -4.93
C VAL A 46 -4.66 20.48 -5.85
N PHE A 47 -5.43 19.63 -6.53
CA PHE A 47 -6.55 20.07 -7.36
C PHE A 47 -7.65 20.76 -6.55
N ILE A 48 -7.99 20.22 -5.37
CA ILE A 48 -8.99 20.83 -4.48
C ILE A 48 -8.48 22.20 -3.98
N GLY A 49 -7.20 22.32 -3.63
CA GLY A 49 -6.59 23.59 -3.23
C GLY A 49 -6.61 24.62 -4.36
N PHE A 50 -6.31 24.21 -5.59
CA PHE A 50 -6.43 25.07 -6.76
C PHE A 50 -7.88 25.51 -7.02
N ALA A 51 -8.87 24.64 -6.74
CA ALA A 51 -10.28 24.99 -6.84
C ALA A 51 -10.66 26.15 -5.90
N VAL A 52 -10.09 26.18 -4.69
CA VAL A 52 -10.32 27.24 -3.70
C VAL A 52 -9.72 28.58 -4.14
N HIS A 53 -8.57 28.56 -4.82
CA HIS A 53 -7.93 29.78 -5.34
C HIS A 53 -8.49 30.27 -6.67
N THR A 54 -9.38 29.51 -7.30
CA THR A 54 -9.96 29.87 -8.59
C THR A 54 -11.18 30.77 -8.41
N THR A 55 -11.14 31.97 -9.00
CA THR A 55 -12.24 32.96 -8.94
C THR A 55 -13.42 32.62 -9.86
N GLN A 56 -13.19 31.78 -10.88
CA GLN A 56 -14.21 31.32 -11.81
C GLN A 56 -14.95 30.09 -11.26
N ALA A 57 -16.24 30.24 -10.95
CA ALA A 57 -17.04 29.19 -10.31
C ALA A 57 -17.10 27.87 -11.11
N ALA A 58 -17.23 27.96 -12.43
CA ALA A 58 -17.27 26.76 -13.29
C ALA A 58 -15.94 26.00 -13.25
N LEU A 59 -14.82 26.71 -13.35
CA LEU A 59 -13.48 26.11 -13.34
C LEU A 59 -13.12 25.56 -11.96
N GLY A 60 -13.50 26.26 -10.88
CA GLY A 60 -13.36 25.76 -9.51
C GLY A 60 -14.14 24.46 -9.29
N ARG A 61 -15.37 24.35 -9.77
CA ARG A 61 -16.16 23.12 -9.66
C ARG A 61 -15.53 21.94 -10.41
N VAL A 62 -14.99 22.19 -11.60
CA VAL A 62 -14.26 21.17 -12.37
C VAL A 62 -13.03 20.70 -11.60
N LEU A 63 -12.17 21.62 -11.14
CA LEU A 63 -10.97 21.28 -10.37
C LEU A 63 -11.29 20.50 -9.10
N TYR A 64 -12.34 20.89 -8.38
CA TYR A 64 -12.79 20.19 -7.18
C TYR A 64 -13.18 18.74 -7.51
N LEU A 65 -14.02 18.53 -8.52
CA LEU A 65 -14.44 17.20 -8.96
C LEU A 65 -13.25 16.37 -9.47
N THR A 66 -12.34 16.98 -10.23
CA THR A 66 -11.11 16.33 -10.67
C THR A 66 -10.27 15.87 -9.49
N GLY A 67 -10.17 16.68 -8.43
CA GLY A 67 -9.50 16.28 -7.20
C GLY A 67 -10.05 14.98 -6.62
N PHE A 68 -11.38 14.88 -6.46
CA PHE A 68 -12.03 13.63 -5.99
C PHE A 68 -11.80 12.46 -6.95
N LEU A 69 -11.90 12.70 -8.26
CA LEU A 69 -11.63 11.70 -9.28
C LEU A 69 -10.17 11.25 -9.32
N VAL A 70 -9.23 12.00 -8.74
CA VAL A 70 -7.83 11.59 -8.67
C VAL A 70 -7.58 10.79 -7.40
N TRP A 71 -7.91 11.33 -6.22
CA TRP A 71 -7.48 10.69 -4.97
C TRP A 71 -8.28 9.42 -4.64
N VAL A 72 -9.60 9.41 -4.88
CA VAL A 72 -10.45 8.26 -4.53
C VAL A 72 -10.06 6.99 -5.31
N PRO A 73 -10.03 6.98 -6.66
CA PRO A 73 -9.61 5.79 -7.39
C PRO A 73 -8.12 5.49 -7.24
N GLY A 74 -7.27 6.50 -7.02
CA GLY A 74 -5.85 6.29 -6.75
C GLY A 74 -5.61 5.50 -5.45
N VAL A 75 -6.34 5.82 -4.38
CA VAL A 75 -6.30 5.06 -3.12
C VAL A 75 -6.87 3.65 -3.33
N LEU A 76 -8.02 3.51 -4.01
CA LEU A 76 -8.61 2.19 -4.29
C LEU A 76 -7.66 1.30 -5.09
N PHE A 77 -7.01 1.85 -6.11
CA PHE A 77 -6.00 1.14 -6.90
C PHE A 77 -4.82 0.70 -6.03
N SER A 78 -4.38 1.55 -5.10
CA SER A 78 -3.28 1.25 -4.19
C SER A 78 -3.63 0.08 -3.26
N ILE A 79 -4.85 0.04 -2.73
CA ILE A 79 -5.37 -1.08 -1.93
C ILE A 79 -5.43 -2.35 -2.77
N LEU A 80 -6.04 -2.29 -3.95
CA LEU A 80 -6.19 -3.45 -4.83
C LEU A 80 -4.83 -4.02 -5.25
N ALA A 81 -3.86 -3.14 -5.53
CA ALA A 81 -2.51 -3.54 -5.86
C ALA A 81 -1.80 -4.21 -4.67
N ALA A 82 -2.02 -3.72 -3.45
CA ALA A 82 -1.47 -4.35 -2.23
C ALA A 82 -2.11 -5.72 -1.97
N TYR A 83 -3.43 -5.83 -2.11
CA TYR A 83 -4.15 -7.10 -2.00
C TYR A 83 -3.61 -8.15 -2.97
N ARG A 84 -3.46 -7.80 -4.26
CA ARG A 84 -2.88 -8.69 -5.28
C ARG A 84 -1.44 -9.07 -5.00
N ARG A 85 -0.65 -8.20 -4.34
CA ARG A 85 0.75 -8.53 -3.99
C ARG A 85 0.83 -9.52 -2.85
N GLY A 86 0.03 -9.39 -1.80
CA GLY A 86 0.02 -10.41 -0.75
C GLY A 86 -0.66 -11.71 -1.17
N GLU A 87 -1.62 -11.68 -2.11
CA GLU A 87 -2.20 -12.91 -2.68
C GLU A 87 -1.14 -13.70 -3.44
N LYS A 88 -0.28 -13.02 -4.20
CA LYS A 88 0.89 -13.65 -4.85
C LYS A 88 1.95 -14.16 -3.88
N ARG A 89 2.03 -13.61 -2.66
CA ARG A 89 2.95 -14.06 -1.61
C ARG A 89 2.39 -15.22 -0.78
N GLY A 90 1.08 -15.49 -0.89
CA GLY A 90 0.39 -16.47 -0.05
C GLY A 90 0.16 -15.97 1.38
N ASP A 91 0.11 -14.65 1.58
CA ASP A 91 -0.15 -14.03 2.90
C ASP A 91 -1.63 -14.20 3.34
N TRP A 92 -2.52 -14.56 2.40
CA TRP A 92 -3.96 -14.78 2.58
C TRP A 92 -4.52 -15.80 1.59
#